data_AF-A0A1F8S9X8-F1
#
_entry.id   AF-A0A1F8S9X8-F1
#
_cell.length_a   1.000
_cell.length_b   1.000
_cell.length_c   1.000
_cell.angle_alpha   90.00
_cell.angle_beta   90.00
_cell.angle_gamma   90.00
#
_symmetry.space_group_name_H-M   'P 1'
#
loop_
_entity.id
_entity.type
_entity.pdbx_description
1 polymer ?
#
loop_
_entity_poly.entity_id
_entity_poly.type
_entity_poly.pdbx_seq_one_letter_code
_entity_poly.pdbx_strand_id
1 'polypeptide(L)'
;MFFSRGLLRRLGRDPAFFAHCEVGDVGAHYLARAEHALVDIPIRTNPWVAYMLAGGFGPEERFPDYLRPGPQASIRDRVTRIEVRTVSLDETLRSLPSASVDACYLSDVFELSTPDDHAATLAEVARVGRPGARICYWNNLVPRRRPASLAGRLATDEPEADRLHRLDRAFLYSRLVIETVRTAP
;
A
#
# COMPACT_ATOMS: atom_id res chain seq x y z
N MET A 1 23.29 11.55 -7.27
CA MET A 1 22.20 11.13 -8.18
C MET A 1 21.67 9.78 -7.68
N PHE A 2 20.71 9.79 -6.75
CA PHE A 2 20.19 8.59 -6.05
C PHE A 2 19.36 7.66 -6.95
N PHE A 3 18.96 8.11 -8.14
CA PHE A 3 18.02 7.40 -9.03
C PHE A 3 18.64 6.93 -10.35
N SER A 4 19.98 6.84 -10.46
CA SER A 4 20.58 6.30 -11.69
C SER A 4 20.27 4.80 -11.83
N ARG A 5 19.98 4.33 -13.05
CA ARG A 5 19.75 2.90 -13.36
C ARG A 5 20.82 1.99 -12.75
N GLY A 6 22.08 2.42 -12.75
CA GLY A 6 23.20 1.67 -12.19
C GLY A 6 23.20 1.57 -10.66
N LEU A 7 22.68 2.58 -9.95
CA LEU A 7 22.60 2.57 -8.48
C LEU A 7 21.37 1.78 -8.00
N LEU A 8 20.21 1.96 -8.65
CA LEU A 8 18.97 1.23 -8.33
C LEU A 8 19.10 -0.28 -8.56
N ARG A 9 19.82 -0.71 -9.62
CA ARG A 9 20.10 -2.13 -9.89
C ARG A 9 21.08 -2.77 -8.89
N ARG A 10 21.90 -1.95 -8.21
CA ARG A 10 22.97 -2.41 -7.32
C ARG A 10 22.61 -2.28 -5.83
N LEU A 11 21.60 -1.49 -5.48
CA LEU A 11 21.21 -1.19 -4.10
C LEU A 11 19.71 -1.38 -3.78
N GLY A 12 18.85 -1.67 -4.76
CA GLY A 12 17.41 -1.41 -4.59
C GLY A 12 16.52 -2.60 -4.23
N ARG A 13 16.43 -3.60 -5.10
CA ARG A 13 15.37 -4.63 -5.04
C ARG A 13 15.82 -5.91 -5.75
N ASP A 14 15.38 -7.06 -5.23
CA ASP A 14 15.57 -8.37 -5.85
C ASP A 14 15.04 -8.34 -7.31
N PRO A 15 15.75 -8.91 -8.30
CA PRO A 15 15.27 -9.05 -9.68
C PRO A 15 13.82 -9.52 -9.82
N ALA A 16 13.33 -10.35 -8.88
CA ALA A 16 11.94 -10.81 -8.83
C ALA A 16 10.91 -9.67 -8.79
N PHE A 17 11.23 -8.51 -8.19
CA PHE A 17 10.36 -7.32 -8.17
C PHE A 17 10.12 -6.71 -9.55
N PHE A 18 10.94 -7.07 -10.55
CA PHE A 18 10.80 -6.57 -11.91
C PHE A 18 10.14 -7.58 -12.85
N ALA A 19 9.86 -8.81 -12.39
CA ALA A 19 9.32 -9.88 -13.24
C ALA A 19 7.96 -9.51 -13.89
N HIS A 20 7.19 -8.63 -13.23
CA HIS A 20 5.88 -8.18 -13.69
C HIS A 20 5.81 -6.66 -13.91
N CYS A 21 6.96 -5.97 -13.90
CA CYS A 21 7.03 -4.53 -14.10
C CYS A 21 6.81 -4.19 -15.58
N GLU A 22 5.74 -3.44 -15.86
CA GLU A 22 5.43 -2.93 -17.20
C GLU A 22 6.09 -1.56 -17.47
N VAL A 23 6.68 -0.93 -16.45
CA VAL A 23 7.32 0.38 -16.54
C VAL A 23 8.68 0.25 -17.23
N GLY A 24 8.76 0.69 -18.49
CA GLY A 24 9.98 0.60 -19.30
C GLY A 24 11.17 1.38 -18.74
N ASP A 25 10.94 2.58 -18.20
CA ASP A 25 11.97 3.35 -17.48
C ASP A 25 11.55 3.65 -16.03
N VAL A 26 11.85 2.68 -15.17
CA VAL A 26 11.67 2.78 -13.71
C VAL A 26 12.40 4.00 -13.12
N GLY A 27 13.55 4.39 -13.67
CA GLY A 27 14.30 5.55 -13.18
C GLY A 27 13.55 6.86 -13.43
N ALA A 28 13.08 7.05 -14.67
CA ALA A 28 12.25 8.19 -15.03
C ALA A 28 10.93 8.22 -14.24
N HIS A 29 10.32 7.05 -13.99
CA HIS A 29 9.10 6.95 -13.17
C HIS A 29 9.31 7.47 -11.74
N TYR A 30 10.33 6.98 -11.04
CA TYR A 30 10.62 7.45 -9.68
C TYR A 30 11.07 8.92 -9.66
N LEU A 31 11.76 9.40 -10.70
CA LEU A 31 12.11 10.81 -10.81
C LEU A 31 10.86 11.69 -10.89
N ALA A 32 9.92 11.39 -11.79
CA ALA A 32 8.67 12.14 -11.92
C ALA A 32 7.84 12.13 -10.62
N ARG A 33 7.83 10.98 -9.93
CA ARG A 33 7.19 10.85 -8.60
C ARG A 33 7.87 11.71 -7.53
N ALA A 34 9.20 11.73 -7.51
CA ALA A 34 9.97 12.57 -6.60
C ALA A 34 9.77 14.06 -6.89
N GLU A 35 9.72 14.46 -8.17
CA GLU A 35 9.41 15.83 -8.58
C GLU A 35 8.05 16.27 -8.06
N HIS A 36 7.00 15.48 -8.27
CA HIS A 36 5.67 15.74 -7.70
C HIS A 36 5.72 15.92 -6.18
N ALA A 37 6.41 15.03 -5.47
CA ALA A 37 6.47 15.07 -4.02
C ALA A 37 7.24 16.27 -3.45
N LEU A 38 8.21 16.78 -4.19
CA LEU A 38 9.03 17.92 -3.77
C LEU A 38 8.44 19.25 -4.21
N VAL A 39 7.65 19.28 -5.28
CA VAL A 39 7.06 20.50 -5.82
C VAL A 39 5.63 20.71 -5.31
N ASP A 40 4.79 19.68 -5.34
CA ASP A 40 3.34 19.81 -5.12
C ASP A 40 2.92 19.48 -3.68
N ILE A 41 3.74 18.71 -2.94
CA ILE A 41 3.47 18.34 -1.55
C ILE A 41 4.32 19.20 -0.61
N PRO A 42 3.75 19.80 0.45
CA PRO A 42 4.53 20.59 1.40
C PRO A 42 5.66 19.79 2.07
N ILE A 43 6.90 19.96 1.59
CA ILE A 43 8.10 19.28 2.09
C ILE A 43 8.30 19.50 3.60
N ARG A 44 8.02 20.72 4.08
CA ARG A 44 8.18 21.11 5.48
C ARG A 44 7.47 20.14 6.44
N THR A 45 6.39 19.52 5.99
CA THR A 45 5.54 18.60 6.76
C THR A 45 5.61 17.15 6.26
N ASN A 46 6.55 16.83 5.37
CA ASN A 46 6.73 15.47 4.87
C ASN A 46 7.76 14.71 5.75
N PRO A 47 7.30 13.75 6.60
CA PRO A 47 8.20 12.98 7.47
C PRO A 47 9.28 12.23 6.70
N TRP A 48 8.93 11.70 5.53
CA TRP A 48 9.78 10.78 4.78
C TRP A 48 10.93 11.53 4.12
N VAL A 49 10.66 12.71 3.55
CA VAL A 49 11.71 13.58 3.01
C VAL A 49 12.64 14.06 4.11
N ALA A 50 12.10 14.47 5.27
CA ALA A 50 12.92 14.88 6.42
C ALA A 50 13.86 13.75 6.85
N TYR A 51 13.33 12.54 6.99
CA TYR A 51 14.13 11.37 7.37
C TYR A 51 15.20 11.03 6.33
N MET A 52 14.86 11.03 5.04
CA MET A 52 15.81 10.75 3.95
C MET A 52 16.98 11.75 3.91
N LEU A 53 16.72 13.04 4.16
CA LEU A 53 17.74 14.09 4.05
C LEU A 53 18.54 14.30 5.35
N ALA A 54 17.91 14.14 6.51
CA ALA A 54 18.50 14.49 7.80
C ALA A 54 18.75 13.28 8.74
N GLY A 55 18.36 12.07 8.34
CA GLY A 55 18.50 10.86 9.16
C GLY A 55 17.53 10.80 10.36
N GLY A 56 16.53 11.69 10.40
CA GLY A 56 15.55 11.78 11.47
C GLY A 56 14.39 12.72 11.11
N PHE A 57 13.30 12.68 11.88
CA PHE A 57 12.11 13.48 11.59
C PHE A 57 12.23 14.94 12.04
N GLY A 58 13.14 15.26 12.97
CA GLY A 58 13.30 16.60 13.52
C GLY A 58 12.21 16.93 14.55
N PRO A 59 11.57 18.12 14.50
CA PRO A 59 10.53 18.50 15.45
C PRO A 59 9.25 17.66 15.28
N GLU A 60 8.47 17.54 16.35
CA GLU A 60 7.29 16.68 16.45
C GLU A 60 6.24 16.93 15.35
N GLU A 61 6.11 18.18 14.87
CA GLU A 61 5.16 18.55 13.81
C GLU A 61 5.37 17.72 12.53
N ARG A 62 6.61 17.27 12.30
CA ARG A 62 7.02 16.46 11.15
C ARG A 62 6.88 14.97 11.38
N PHE A 63 6.53 14.53 12.58
CA PHE A 63 6.42 13.10 12.85
C PHE A 63 5.33 12.49 11.95
N PRO A 64 5.55 11.25 11.44
CA PRO A 64 4.47 10.43 10.94
C PRO A 64 3.34 10.37 11.98
N ASP A 65 2.08 10.27 11.51
CA ASP A 65 0.94 10.42 12.41
C ASP A 65 0.96 9.41 13.56
N TYR A 66 1.45 8.19 13.33
CA TYR A 66 1.58 7.14 14.34
C TYR A 66 2.64 7.41 15.42
N LEU A 67 3.57 8.35 15.21
CA LEU A 67 4.58 8.75 16.21
C LEU A 67 4.20 10.00 16.99
N ARG A 68 3.12 10.70 16.62
CA ARG A 68 2.65 11.87 17.38
C ARG A 68 2.08 11.43 18.73
N PRO A 69 2.18 12.25 19.80
CA PRO A 69 1.84 11.84 21.17
C PRO A 69 0.44 11.21 21.34
N GLY A 70 -0.60 11.80 20.71
CA GLY A 70 -1.97 11.29 20.80
C GLY A 70 -2.15 9.90 20.16
N PRO A 71 -1.87 9.74 18.85
CA PRO A 71 -1.91 8.44 18.19
C PRO A 71 -0.95 7.42 18.81
N GLN A 72 0.26 7.83 19.19
CA GLN A 72 1.25 6.96 19.84
C GLN A 72 0.72 6.40 21.16
N ALA A 73 0.11 7.22 22.01
CA ALA A 73 -0.53 6.76 23.24
C ALA A 73 -1.66 5.77 22.95
N SER A 74 -2.50 6.07 21.96
CA SER A 74 -3.60 5.18 21.54
C SER A 74 -3.11 3.82 21.04
N ILE A 75 -1.99 3.80 20.30
CA ILE A 75 -1.34 2.56 19.85
C ILE A 75 -0.80 1.79 21.04
N ARG A 76 -0.12 2.46 21.98
CA ARG A 76 0.43 1.83 23.19
C ARG A 76 -0.65 1.16 24.03
N ASP A 77 -1.77 1.85 24.25
CA ASP A 77 -2.89 1.34 25.05
C ASP A 77 -3.61 0.15 24.39
N ARG A 78 -3.49 0.01 23.06
CA ARG A 78 -4.16 -1.02 22.26
C ARG A 78 -3.20 -2.08 21.73
N VAL A 79 -1.92 -2.03 22.08
CA VAL A 79 -0.90 -2.96 21.55
C VAL A 79 -1.25 -4.41 21.86
N THR A 80 -1.94 -4.66 22.98
CA THR A 80 -2.42 -5.99 23.39
C THR A 80 -3.52 -6.56 22.49
N ARG A 81 -4.08 -5.75 21.58
CA ARG A 81 -5.08 -6.16 20.57
C ARG A 81 -4.44 -6.53 19.23
N ILE A 82 -3.11 -6.47 19.12
CA ILE A 82 -2.38 -6.82 17.91
C ILE A 82 -1.92 -8.27 18.01
N GLU A 83 -2.38 -9.09 17.07
CA GLU A 83 -1.87 -10.45 16.88
C GLU A 83 -0.82 -10.42 15.76
N VAL A 84 0.38 -10.92 16.05
CA VAL A 84 1.44 -11.08 15.05
C VAL A 84 1.48 -12.54 14.62
N ARG A 85 1.33 -12.78 13.32
CA ARG A 85 1.38 -14.10 12.71
C ARG A 85 2.59 -14.22 11.80
N THR A 86 3.40 -15.25 12.01
CA THR A 86 4.56 -15.57 11.15
C THR A 86 4.18 -16.66 10.15
N VAL A 87 3.19 -16.37 9.30
CA VAL A 87 2.72 -17.25 8.22
C VAL A 87 2.41 -16.41 6.98
N SER A 88 2.19 -17.05 5.84
CA SER A 88 1.80 -16.33 4.63
C SER A 88 0.43 -15.66 4.76
N LEU A 89 0.20 -14.63 3.95
CA LEU A 89 -1.10 -13.96 3.86
C LEU A 89 -2.20 -14.96 3.44
N ASP A 90 -1.94 -15.77 2.42
CA ASP A 90 -2.94 -16.73 1.90
C ASP A 90 -3.29 -17.83 2.91
N GLU A 91 -2.33 -18.27 3.72
CA GLU A 91 -2.60 -19.19 4.82
C GLU A 91 -3.43 -18.52 5.91
N THR A 92 -3.11 -17.28 6.27
CA THR A 92 -3.90 -16.50 7.23
C THR A 92 -5.33 -16.33 6.75
N LEU A 93 -5.55 -15.89 5.52
CA LEU A 93 -6.89 -15.67 4.96
C LEU A 93 -7.70 -16.97 4.94
N ARG A 94 -7.11 -18.09 4.49
CA ARG A 94 -7.77 -19.41 4.49
C ARG A 94 -8.13 -19.90 5.89
N SER A 95 -7.36 -19.52 6.91
CA SER A 95 -7.67 -19.89 8.30
C SER A 95 -8.83 -19.09 8.90
N LEU A 96 -9.18 -17.94 8.33
CA LEU A 96 -10.23 -17.06 8.85
C LEU A 96 -11.63 -17.49 8.37
N PRO A 97 -12.65 -17.41 9.23
CA PRO A 97 -14.04 -17.63 8.84
C PRO A 97 -14.50 -16.64 7.76
N SER A 98 -15.50 -17.04 6.98
CA SER A 98 -16.14 -16.11 6.04
C SER A 98 -16.82 -14.96 6.81
N ALA A 99 -16.78 -13.75 6.25
CA ALA A 99 -17.37 -12.55 6.84
C ALA A 99 -16.92 -12.25 8.30
N SER A 100 -15.64 -12.42 8.61
CA SER A 100 -15.05 -12.14 9.91
C SER A 100 -14.24 -10.83 9.99
N VAL A 101 -13.93 -10.19 8.86
CA VAL A 101 -13.02 -9.03 8.78
C VAL A 101 -13.76 -7.77 8.31
N ASP A 102 -13.60 -6.66 9.03
CA ASP A 102 -14.21 -5.36 8.68
C ASP A 102 -13.35 -4.52 7.73
N ALA A 103 -12.03 -4.68 7.77
CA ALA A 103 -11.11 -3.98 6.89
C ALA A 103 -9.82 -4.76 6.65
N CYS A 104 -9.25 -4.61 5.46
CA CYS A 104 -8.01 -5.26 5.05
C CYS A 104 -7.07 -4.23 4.42
N TYR A 105 -5.89 -4.04 5.03
CA TYR A 105 -4.81 -3.25 4.46
C TYR A 105 -3.67 -4.19 4.06
N LEU A 106 -3.29 -4.20 2.79
CA LEU A 106 -2.38 -5.20 2.21
C LEU A 106 -1.03 -4.62 1.76
N SER A 107 -0.75 -3.34 2.05
CA SER A 107 0.43 -2.65 1.50
C SER A 107 0.52 -2.86 -0.02
N ASP A 108 1.72 -3.05 -0.55
CA ASP A 108 2.08 -3.38 -1.93
C ASP A 108 2.38 -4.87 -2.13
N VAL A 109 1.74 -5.76 -1.35
CA VAL A 109 2.01 -7.22 -1.37
C VAL A 109 1.90 -7.85 -2.76
N PHE A 110 1.07 -7.28 -3.65
CA PHE A 110 0.82 -7.82 -4.99
C PHE A 110 1.89 -7.47 -6.03
N GLU A 111 2.93 -6.70 -5.66
CA GLU A 111 4.04 -6.35 -6.54
C GLU A 111 4.80 -7.59 -7.06
N LEU A 112 4.85 -8.65 -6.24
CA LEU A 112 5.50 -9.92 -6.58
C LEU A 112 4.53 -11.01 -7.04
N SER A 113 3.22 -10.79 -6.92
CA SER A 113 2.21 -11.79 -7.25
C SER A 113 2.02 -11.89 -8.76
N THR A 114 1.78 -13.10 -9.28
CA THR A 114 1.23 -13.26 -10.63
C THR A 114 -0.22 -12.72 -10.67
N PRO A 115 -0.81 -12.49 -11.86
CA PRO A 115 -2.23 -12.13 -11.97
C PRO A 115 -3.17 -13.17 -11.31
N ASP A 116 -2.83 -14.45 -11.39
CA ASP A 116 -3.63 -15.54 -10.82
C ASP A 116 -3.51 -15.58 -9.30
N ASP A 117 -2.30 -15.41 -8.76
CA ASP A 117 -2.09 -15.31 -7.30
C ASP A 117 -2.84 -14.11 -6.73
N HIS A 118 -2.72 -12.94 -7.37
CA HIS A 118 -3.46 -11.73 -7.00
C HIS A 118 -4.97 -11.99 -6.97
N ALA A 119 -5.51 -12.62 -8.02
CA ALA A 119 -6.93 -12.93 -8.10
C ALA A 119 -7.37 -13.92 -7.00
N ALA A 120 -6.56 -14.93 -6.71
CA ALA A 120 -6.82 -15.93 -5.68
C ALA A 120 -6.81 -15.30 -4.27
N THR A 121 -5.77 -14.54 -3.93
CA THR A 121 -5.69 -13.83 -2.64
C THR A 121 -6.85 -12.86 -2.49
N LEU A 122 -7.18 -12.08 -3.53
CA LEU A 122 -8.27 -11.10 -3.46
C LEU A 122 -9.65 -11.77 -3.34
N ALA A 123 -9.83 -12.98 -3.91
CA ALA A 123 -11.04 -13.78 -3.72
C ALA A 123 -11.20 -14.25 -2.26
N GLU A 124 -10.09 -14.59 -1.60
CA GLU A 124 -10.08 -14.94 -0.16
C GLU A 124 -10.31 -13.72 0.72
N VAL A 125 -9.71 -12.56 0.40
CA VAL A 125 -10.00 -11.28 1.08
C VAL A 125 -11.49 -10.96 0.99
N ALA A 126 -12.10 -11.12 -0.20
CA ALA A 126 -13.53 -10.93 -0.39
C ALA A 126 -14.39 -12.01 0.31
N ARG A 127 -13.82 -13.15 0.71
CA ARG A 127 -14.54 -14.22 1.42
C ARG A 127 -14.56 -13.92 2.92
N VAL A 128 -13.43 -13.53 3.48
CA VAL A 128 -13.30 -13.21 4.90
C VAL A 128 -13.87 -11.82 5.22
N GLY A 129 -13.96 -10.93 4.25
CA GLY A 129 -14.54 -9.60 4.43
C GLY A 129 -16.05 -9.64 4.69
N ARG A 130 -16.50 -8.90 5.70
CA ARG A 130 -17.92 -8.64 5.94
C ARG A 130 -18.54 -7.85 4.79
N PRO A 131 -19.86 -7.93 4.58
CA PRO A 131 -20.57 -6.96 3.74
C PRO A 131 -20.19 -5.52 4.14
N GLY A 132 -19.71 -4.73 3.19
CA GLY A 132 -19.22 -3.36 3.43
C GLY A 132 -17.76 -3.27 3.91
N ALA A 133 -17.04 -4.39 4.06
CA ALA A 133 -15.64 -4.38 4.47
C ALA A 133 -14.77 -3.64 3.46
N ARG A 134 -13.84 -2.82 3.96
CA ARG A 134 -12.94 -1.99 3.15
C ARG A 134 -11.63 -2.69 2.88
N ILE A 135 -11.20 -2.71 1.62
CA ILE A 135 -9.93 -3.29 1.19
C ILE A 135 -9.07 -2.17 0.61
N CYS A 136 -7.81 -2.11 1.02
CA CYS A 136 -6.87 -1.07 0.63
C CYS A 136 -5.49 -1.67 0.35
N TYR A 137 -4.95 -1.39 -0.83
CA TYR A 137 -3.61 -1.82 -1.22
C TYR A 137 -2.96 -0.82 -2.19
N TRP A 138 -1.64 -0.83 -2.24
CA TRP A 138 -0.85 0.02 -3.12
C TRP A 138 -0.30 -0.80 -4.28
N ASN A 139 -0.17 -0.16 -5.43
CA ASN A 139 0.69 -0.63 -6.49
C ASN A 139 1.92 0.23 -6.52
N ASN A 140 3.09 -0.38 -6.52
CA ASN A 140 4.34 0.33 -6.69
C ASN A 140 4.67 0.45 -8.19
N LEU A 141 5.05 -0.63 -8.85
CA LEU A 141 5.32 -0.66 -10.30
C LEU A 141 4.35 -1.56 -11.06
N VAL A 142 3.71 -2.51 -10.38
CA VAL A 142 2.85 -3.52 -11.03
C VAL A 142 1.38 -3.13 -10.90
N PRO A 143 0.64 -2.89 -12.00
CA PRO A 143 -0.71 -2.31 -11.96
C PRO A 143 -1.80 -3.34 -11.66
N ARG A 144 -1.81 -3.86 -10.42
CA ARG A 144 -2.82 -4.80 -9.94
C ARG A 144 -4.15 -4.09 -9.69
N ARG A 145 -5.25 -4.77 -10.00
CA ARG A 145 -6.62 -4.26 -9.83
C ARG A 145 -7.57 -5.44 -9.67
N ARG A 146 -8.76 -5.21 -9.11
CA ARG A 146 -9.83 -6.22 -9.08
C ARG A 146 -10.04 -6.86 -10.47
N PRO A 147 -9.95 -8.19 -10.60
CA PRO A 147 -10.30 -8.88 -11.84
C PRO A 147 -11.81 -8.86 -12.09
N ALA A 148 -12.21 -8.98 -13.35
CA ALA A 148 -13.63 -8.99 -13.75
C ALA A 148 -14.43 -10.11 -13.05
N SER A 149 -13.80 -11.27 -12.81
CA SER A 149 -14.37 -12.40 -12.08
C SER A 149 -14.86 -12.05 -10.67
N LEU A 150 -14.31 -11.01 -10.04
CA LEU A 150 -14.70 -10.55 -8.70
C LEU A 150 -15.66 -9.34 -8.72
N ALA A 151 -16.16 -8.91 -9.88
CA ALA A 151 -17.06 -7.75 -9.99
C ALA A 151 -18.36 -7.89 -9.18
N GLY A 152 -18.87 -9.12 -9.07
CA GLY A 152 -20.06 -9.44 -8.28
C GLY A 152 -19.83 -9.45 -6.78
N ARG A 153 -18.57 -9.43 -6.31
CA ARG A 153 -18.21 -9.52 -4.89
C ARG A 153 -17.55 -8.25 -4.36
N LEU A 154 -16.85 -7.52 -5.22
CA LEU A 154 -16.07 -6.34 -4.87
C LEU A 154 -16.49 -5.16 -5.76
N ALA A 155 -16.64 -3.99 -5.14
CA ALA A 155 -16.81 -2.71 -5.82
C ALA A 155 -15.55 -1.87 -5.66
N THR A 156 -15.06 -1.28 -6.74
CA THR A 156 -13.87 -0.41 -6.73
C THR A 156 -14.31 1.04 -6.55
N ASP A 157 -13.60 1.78 -5.69
CA ASP A 157 -13.87 3.19 -5.37
C ASP A 157 -12.74 4.07 -5.93
N GLU A 158 -12.73 4.23 -7.25
CA GLU A 158 -11.70 4.99 -7.96
C GLU A 158 -11.62 6.47 -7.53
N PRO A 159 -12.75 7.20 -7.36
CA PRO A 159 -12.68 8.60 -6.96
C PRO A 159 -11.98 8.81 -5.61
N GLU A 160 -12.26 7.95 -4.63
CA GLU A 160 -11.63 8.04 -3.31
C GLU A 160 -10.16 7.60 -3.35
N ALA A 161 -9.86 6.54 -4.10
CA ALA A 161 -8.49 6.07 -4.28
C ALA A 161 -7.60 7.15 -4.91
N ASP A 162 -8.07 7.80 -5.98
CA ASP A 162 -7.34 8.88 -6.65
C ASP A 162 -7.19 10.12 -5.77
N ARG A 163 -8.24 10.47 -5.01
CA ARG A 163 -8.21 11.59 -4.07
C ARG A 163 -7.16 11.38 -2.98
N LEU A 164 -7.10 10.19 -2.39
CA LEU A 164 -6.15 9.85 -1.33
C LEU A 164 -4.73 9.64 -1.87
N HIS A 165 -4.55 9.08 -3.06
CA HIS A 165 -3.24 8.92 -3.71
C HIS A 165 -2.55 10.26 -3.94
N ARG A 166 -3.29 11.31 -4.33
CA ARG A 166 -2.75 12.67 -4.47
C ARG A 166 -2.25 13.29 -3.16
N LEU A 167 -2.67 12.75 -2.01
CA LEU A 167 -2.23 13.19 -0.69
C LEU A 167 -1.08 12.34 -0.14
N ASP A 168 -0.64 11.31 -0.88
CA ASP A 168 0.41 10.42 -0.44
C ASP A 168 1.76 11.14 -0.30
N ARG A 169 2.24 11.23 0.94
CA ARG A 169 3.53 11.81 1.27
C ARG A 169 4.70 10.87 1.06
N ALA A 170 4.48 9.56 0.93
CA ALA A 170 5.56 8.58 0.69
C ALA A 170 6.05 8.61 -0.76
N PHE A 171 5.17 9.04 -1.68
CA PHE A 171 5.41 9.34 -3.08
C PHE A 171 6.01 8.24 -3.97
N LEU A 172 6.31 7.05 -3.45
CA LEU A 172 6.89 5.97 -4.26
C LEU A 172 5.84 5.18 -5.04
N TYR A 173 4.61 5.09 -4.54
CA TYR A 173 3.57 4.25 -5.14
C TYR A 173 2.92 4.90 -6.35
N SER A 174 2.72 4.11 -7.41
CA SER A 174 2.06 4.56 -8.64
C SER A 174 0.56 4.65 -8.52
N ARG A 175 -0.07 3.83 -7.65
CA ARG A 175 -1.53 3.83 -7.46
C ARG A 175 -1.92 3.36 -6.07
N LEU A 176 -2.97 3.98 -5.53
CA LEU A 176 -3.76 3.43 -4.43
C LEU A 176 -4.96 2.69 -5.01
N VAL A 177 -5.30 1.53 -4.46
CA VAL A 177 -6.53 0.81 -4.79
C VAL A 177 -7.38 0.68 -3.55
N ILE A 178 -8.65 1.04 -3.70
CA ILE A 178 -9.66 0.96 -2.66
C ILE A 178 -10.86 0.19 -3.22
N GLU A 179 -11.23 -0.86 -2.50
CA GLU A 179 -12.34 -1.73 -2.85
C GLU A 179 -13.23 -1.97 -1.63
N THR A 180 -14.47 -2.37 -1.87
CA THR A 180 -15.44 -2.66 -0.82
C THR A 180 -16.15 -3.96 -1.13
N VAL A 181 -16.26 -4.84 -0.14
CA VAL A 181 -17.04 -6.08 -0.25
C VAL A 181 -18.52 -5.72 -0.40
N ARG A 182 -19.14 -6.19 -1.46
CA ARG A 182 -20.55 -5.90 -1.74
C ARG A 182 -21.43 -6.54 -0.67
N THR A 183 -22.46 -5.81 -0.25
CA THR A 183 -23.61 -6.41 0.41
C THR A 183 -24.34 -7.31 -0.59
N ALA A 184 -24.72 -8.51 -0.16
CA ALA A 184 -25.65 -9.32 -0.95
C ALA A 184 -26.91 -8.46 -1.23
N PRO A 185 -27.48 -8.56 -2.45
CA PRO A 185 -28.71 -7.86 -2.79
C PRO A 185 -29.88 -8.28 -1.90
#